data_AF-A0A1I1DL73-F1
#
_entry.id   AF-A0A1I1DL73-F1
#
_cell.length_a   1.000
_cell.length_b   1.000
_cell.length_c   1.000
_cell.angle_alpha   90.00
_cell.angle_beta   90.00
_cell.angle_gamma   90.00
#
_symmetry.space_group_name_H-M   'P 1'
#
loop_
_entity.id
_entity.type
_entity.pdbx_description
1 polymer ?
#
loop_
_entity_poly.entity_id
_entity_poly.type
_entity_poly.pdbx_seq_one_letter_code
_entity_poly.pdbx_strand_id
1 'polypeptide(L)'
;MKNSFLFLAAILLAGCSALQPNVRSYTPPQRSPAPVSLSESLSPSEQVIDVPQQPSARKGGELSDTVERMARKTACLPAQPGATLIAKTGAVETYQVSCQDGQQQLYKCEQRQCRMMN
;
A
#
# COMPACT_ATOMS: atom_id res chain seq x y z
N MET A 1 25.44 2.77 -53.47
CA MET A 1 24.19 2.21 -52.91
C MET A 1 24.35 2.00 -51.40
N LYS A 2 24.22 3.05 -50.57
CA LYS A 2 24.31 2.91 -49.09
C LYS A 2 23.71 4.05 -48.27
N ASN A 3 23.14 5.07 -48.90
CA ASN A 3 22.60 6.26 -48.22
C ASN A 3 21.06 6.35 -48.20
N SER A 4 20.32 5.40 -48.78
CA SER A 4 18.85 5.44 -48.82
C SER A 4 18.17 4.99 -47.52
N PHE A 5 18.88 4.31 -46.62
CA PHE A 5 18.30 3.82 -45.37
C PHE A 5 18.17 4.89 -44.27
N LEU A 6 18.90 6.00 -44.36
CA LEU A 6 18.86 7.07 -43.35
C LEU A 6 17.67 8.02 -43.52
N PHE A 7 17.08 8.11 -44.71
CA PHE A 7 15.96 9.02 -44.97
C PHE A 7 14.59 8.45 -44.54
N LEU A 8 14.41 7.13 -44.44
CA LEU A 8 13.15 6.54 -43.99
C LEU A 8 12.89 6.70 -42.48
N ALA A 9 13.93 6.80 -41.66
CA ALA A 9 13.78 6.87 -40.21
C ALA A 9 13.29 8.24 -39.69
N ALA A 10 13.51 9.31 -40.45
CA ALA A 10 13.16 10.68 -40.04
C ALA A 10 11.65 10.99 -40.17
N ILE A 11 10.90 10.23 -40.98
CA ILE A 11 9.48 10.53 -41.28
C ILE A 11 8.54 9.94 -40.21
N LEU A 12 8.99 8.92 -39.46
CA LEU A 12 8.13 8.20 -38.49
C LEU A 12 8.01 8.88 -37.11
N LEU A 13 8.71 9.98 -36.84
CA LEU A 13 8.72 10.66 -35.54
C LEU A 13 7.82 11.92 -35.45
N ALA A 14 7.10 12.29 -36.50
CA ALA A 14 6.35 13.55 -36.58
C ALA A 14 4.85 13.46 -36.24
N GLY A 15 4.37 12.37 -35.62
CA GLY A 15 2.96 11.99 -35.65
C GLY A 15 2.15 11.97 -34.34
N CYS A 16 2.59 12.57 -33.22
CA CYS A 16 1.86 12.42 -31.93
C CYS A 16 1.76 13.72 -31.10
N SER A 17 1.37 14.84 -31.70
CA SER A 17 1.16 16.10 -30.96
C SER A 17 -0.13 16.81 -31.36
N ALA A 18 -1.28 16.12 -31.30
CA ALA A 18 -2.57 16.78 -31.45
C ALA A 18 -3.69 16.02 -30.71
N LEU A 19 -3.61 15.98 -29.37
CA LEU A 19 -4.79 15.70 -28.56
C LEU A 19 -4.66 16.50 -27.26
N GLN A 20 -5.22 17.72 -27.26
CA GLN A 20 -5.43 18.47 -26.03
C GLN A 20 -6.63 17.86 -25.30
N PRO A 21 -6.48 17.37 -24.05
CA PRO A 21 -7.64 17.05 -23.24
C PRO A 21 -8.38 18.35 -22.93
N ASN A 22 -9.66 18.42 -23.32
CA ASN A 22 -10.55 19.49 -22.93
C ASN A 22 -10.82 19.36 -21.43
N VAL A 23 -9.99 20.00 -20.60
CA VAL A 23 -10.16 20.01 -19.15
C VAL A 23 -11.27 21.00 -18.82
N ARG A 24 -12.51 20.50 -18.81
CA ARG A 24 -13.62 21.24 -18.21
C ARG A 24 -13.32 21.35 -16.72
N SER A 25 -13.00 22.56 -16.25
CA SER A 25 -12.90 22.85 -14.83
C SER A 25 -14.23 22.54 -14.16
N TYR A 26 -14.29 21.42 -13.45
CA TYR A 26 -15.38 21.11 -12.56
C TYR A 26 -15.16 21.90 -11.28
N THR A 27 -15.95 22.95 -11.07
CA THR A 27 -16.09 23.58 -9.76
C THR A 27 -17.01 22.69 -8.93
N PRO A 28 -16.52 21.97 -7.90
CA PRO A 28 -17.40 21.23 -7.02
C PRO A 28 -18.32 22.20 -6.28
N PRO A 29 -19.63 21.91 -6.15
CA PRO A 29 -20.48 22.68 -5.26
C PRO A 29 -19.95 22.55 -3.83
N GLN A 30 -19.78 23.68 -3.15
CA GLN A 30 -19.36 23.75 -1.77
C GLN A 30 -20.46 23.16 -0.89
N ARG A 31 -20.39 21.84 -0.66
CA ARG A 31 -21.28 21.14 0.26
C ARG A 31 -20.82 21.45 1.67
N SER A 32 -21.57 22.32 2.36
CA SER A 32 -21.49 22.43 3.81
C SER A 32 -21.57 21.02 4.41
N PRO A 33 -20.61 20.57 5.23
CA PRO A 33 -20.73 19.31 5.93
C PRO A 33 -21.84 19.48 6.98
N ALA A 34 -23.04 19.00 6.65
CA ALA A 34 -24.00 18.65 7.67
C ALA A 34 -23.43 17.46 8.45
N PRO A 35 -23.49 17.45 9.79
CA PRO A 35 -23.07 16.29 10.57
C PRO A 35 -23.95 15.11 10.18
N VAL A 36 -23.36 14.13 9.52
CA VAL A 36 -24.05 12.90 9.13
C VAL A 36 -24.14 12.06 10.41
N SER A 37 -25.31 12.02 11.03
CA SER A 37 -25.57 11.13 12.16
C SER A 37 -25.59 9.69 11.62
N LEU A 38 -24.55 8.91 11.94
CA LEU A 38 -24.42 7.49 11.57
C LEU A 38 -25.41 6.57 12.31
N SER A 39 -26.36 7.14 13.07
CA SER A 39 -27.34 6.40 13.86
C SER A 39 -28.50 5.83 13.05
N GLU A 40 -28.74 6.32 11.82
CA GLU A 40 -29.98 6.03 11.08
C GLU A 40 -29.85 4.91 10.01
N SER A 41 -28.69 4.25 9.91
CA SER A 41 -28.46 3.23 8.86
C SER A 41 -27.97 1.88 9.40
N LEU A 42 -28.30 1.57 10.65
CA LEU A 42 -28.07 0.23 11.19
C LEU A 42 -29.39 -0.56 11.11
N SER A 43 -29.43 -1.51 10.17
CA SER A 43 -30.36 -2.62 10.23
C SER A 43 -30.16 -3.36 11.56
N PRO A 44 -31.20 -3.80 12.30
CA PRO A 44 -31.08 -4.30 13.70
C PRO A 44 -30.22 -5.55 13.94
N SER A 45 -29.45 -6.02 12.97
CA SER A 45 -28.76 -7.33 13.02
C SER A 45 -27.24 -7.27 12.94
N GLU A 46 -26.62 -6.10 12.80
CA GLU A 46 -25.16 -5.97 12.83
C GLU A 46 -24.73 -5.23 14.09
N GLN A 47 -24.64 -5.98 15.21
CA GLN A 47 -23.87 -5.54 16.36
C GLN A 47 -22.40 -5.50 15.93
N VAL A 48 -21.96 -4.32 15.48
CA VAL A 48 -20.54 -4.00 15.32
C VAL A 48 -19.95 -4.05 16.73
N ILE A 49 -19.28 -5.14 17.05
CA ILE A 49 -18.46 -5.25 18.25
C ILE A 49 -17.28 -4.31 18.01
N ASP A 50 -17.40 -3.10 18.53
CA ASP A 50 -16.28 -2.16 18.63
C ASP A 50 -15.24 -2.80 19.55
N VAL A 51 -14.25 -3.45 18.96
CA VAL A 51 -13.07 -3.90 19.70
C VAL A 51 -12.21 -2.65 19.89
N PRO A 52 -12.00 -2.19 21.14
CA PRO A 52 -11.14 -1.05 21.38
C PRO A 52 -9.76 -1.36 20.80
N GLN A 53 -9.30 -0.55 19.85
CA GLN A 53 -7.91 -0.60 19.38
C GLN A 53 -7.01 -0.13 20.51
N GLN A 54 -6.70 -1.04 21.43
CA GLN A 54 -5.72 -0.80 22.46
C GLN A 54 -4.38 -0.56 21.73
N PRO A 55 -3.71 0.60 21.92
CA PRO A 55 -2.40 0.83 21.33
C PRO A 55 -1.46 -0.22 21.93
N SER A 56 -1.27 -1.32 21.20
CA SER A 56 -0.40 -2.39 21.65
C SER A 56 1.00 -1.80 21.68
N ALA A 57 1.57 -1.62 22.87
CA ALA A 57 2.99 -1.40 23.03
C ALA A 57 3.69 -2.37 22.08
N ARG A 58 4.42 -1.82 21.09
CA ARG A 58 4.89 -2.52 19.90
C ARG A 58 5.52 -3.85 20.31
N LYS A 59 4.76 -4.94 20.23
CA LYS A 59 5.25 -6.26 20.62
C LYS A 59 6.18 -6.68 19.50
N GLY A 60 7.48 -6.57 19.71
CA GLY A 60 8.45 -7.22 18.84
C GLY A 60 8.23 -8.72 18.95
N GLY A 61 7.88 -9.38 17.84
CA GLY A 61 7.87 -10.83 17.78
C GLY A 61 9.29 -11.39 17.60
N GLU A 62 9.46 -12.70 17.76
CA GLU A 62 10.80 -13.33 17.79
C GLU A 62 11.54 -13.24 16.45
N LEU A 63 10.79 -13.10 15.36
CA LEU A 63 11.32 -13.03 14.00
C LEU A 63 11.29 -11.60 13.43
N SER A 64 11.05 -10.58 14.27
CA SER A 64 10.96 -9.17 13.86
C SER A 64 12.20 -8.71 13.06
N ASP A 65 13.41 -8.99 13.56
CA ASP A 65 14.66 -8.63 12.87
C ASP A 65 14.84 -9.37 11.54
N THR A 66 14.39 -10.63 11.48
CA THR A 66 14.44 -11.43 10.25
C THR A 66 13.50 -10.85 9.21
N VAL A 67 12.28 -10.47 9.60
CA VAL A 67 11.32 -9.80 8.73
C VAL A 67 11.84 -8.45 8.27
N GLU A 68 12.47 -7.67 9.14
CA GLU A 68 13.07 -6.40 8.73
C GLU A 68 14.17 -6.59 7.68
N ARG A 69 15.06 -7.57 7.87
CA ARG A 69 16.08 -7.93 6.85
C ARG A 69 15.44 -8.39 5.55
N MET A 70 14.33 -9.13 5.60
CA MET A 70 13.60 -9.54 4.40
C MET A 70 12.99 -8.35 3.66
N ALA A 71 12.36 -7.42 4.37
CA ALA A 71 11.80 -6.19 3.81
C ALA A 71 12.85 -5.38 3.07
N ARG A 72 14.04 -5.21 3.68
CA ARG A 72 15.16 -4.51 3.03
C ARG A 72 15.61 -5.21 1.73
N LYS A 73 15.53 -6.54 1.65
CA LYS A 73 15.85 -7.30 0.42
C LYS A 73 14.78 -7.13 -0.67
N THR A 74 13.53 -6.85 -0.28
CA THR A 74 12.40 -6.59 -1.19
C THR A 74 12.14 -5.09 -1.40
N ALA A 75 13.21 -4.29 -1.36
CA ALA A 75 13.20 -2.83 -1.56
C ALA A 75 12.34 -2.01 -0.58
N CYS A 76 11.84 -2.61 0.51
CA CYS A 76 11.18 -1.89 1.59
C CYS A 76 12.22 -1.44 2.62
N LEU A 77 12.58 -0.15 2.59
CA LEU A 77 13.34 0.48 3.66
C LEU A 77 12.39 0.77 4.83
N PRO A 78 12.57 0.16 6.02
CA PRO A 78 11.68 0.40 7.15
C PRO A 78 11.69 1.88 7.56
N ALA A 79 10.50 2.46 7.77
CA ALA A 79 10.33 3.80 8.32
C ALA A 79 10.60 3.86 9.82
N GLN A 80 10.47 2.72 10.51
CA GLN A 80 10.73 2.57 11.94
C GLN A 80 11.55 1.28 12.17
N PRO A 81 12.42 1.22 13.19
CA PRO A 81 13.18 0.01 13.51
C PRO A 81 12.24 -1.14 13.91
N GLY A 82 12.51 -2.36 13.46
CA GLY A 82 11.75 -3.58 13.73
C GLY A 82 10.49 -3.75 12.88
N ALA A 83 10.10 -4.99 12.66
CA ALA A 83 8.77 -5.33 12.14
C ALA A 83 7.74 -5.38 13.28
N THR A 84 6.54 -4.83 13.05
CA THR A 84 5.46 -4.84 14.03
C THR A 84 4.74 -6.19 13.98
N LEU A 85 4.67 -6.90 15.11
CA LEU A 85 3.88 -8.13 15.22
C LEU A 85 2.39 -7.77 15.27
N ILE A 86 1.62 -8.22 14.29
CA ILE A 86 0.18 -7.94 14.20
C ILE A 86 -0.68 -9.14 14.60
N ALA A 87 -0.14 -10.36 14.55
CA ALA A 87 -0.81 -11.55 15.06
C ALA A 87 0.21 -12.63 15.47
N LYS A 88 -0.12 -13.41 16.50
CA LYS A 88 0.64 -14.61 16.89
C LYS A 88 -0.32 -15.71 17.33
N THR A 89 -0.28 -16.85 16.64
CA THR A 89 -1.13 -18.02 16.90
C THR A 89 -0.28 -19.27 16.84
N GLY A 90 -0.05 -19.91 17.99
CA GLY A 90 0.82 -21.08 18.08
C GLY A 90 2.22 -20.78 17.54
N ALA A 91 2.63 -21.51 16.49
CA ALA A 91 3.92 -21.36 15.81
C ALA A 91 3.90 -20.39 14.61
N VAL A 92 2.80 -19.64 14.44
CA VAL A 92 2.62 -18.66 13.36
C VAL A 92 2.69 -17.25 13.93
N GLU A 93 3.50 -16.41 13.30
CA GLU A 93 3.62 -14.98 13.58
C GLU A 93 3.38 -14.19 12.29
N THR A 94 2.52 -13.18 12.34
CA THR A 94 2.27 -12.27 11.23
C THR A 94 2.81 -10.90 11.58
N TYR A 95 3.56 -10.31 10.66
CA TYR A 95 4.25 -9.04 10.83
C TYR A 95 3.83 -8.05 9.75
N GLN A 96 3.95 -6.78 10.10
CA GLN A 96 3.81 -5.64 9.22
C GLN A 96 5.10 -4.81 9.26
N VAL A 97 5.60 -4.42 8.10
CA VAL A 97 6.69 -3.45 7.95
C VAL A 97 6.16 -2.24 7.20
N SER A 98 6.21 -1.08 7.83
CA SER A 98 5.93 0.20 7.18
C SER A 98 7.21 0.70 6.51
N CYS A 99 7.14 0.89 5.19
CA CYS A 99 8.26 1.32 4.37
C CYS A 99 8.32 2.86 4.31
N GLN A 100 9.50 3.44 4.01
CA GLN A 100 9.70 4.89 3.93
C GLN A 100 8.93 5.56 2.78
N ASP A 101 8.61 4.81 1.73
CA ASP A 101 7.77 5.25 0.61
C ASP A 101 6.27 5.25 0.93
N GLY A 102 5.90 4.89 2.17
CA GLY A 102 4.51 4.78 2.62
C GLY A 102 3.86 3.44 2.31
N GLN A 103 4.54 2.51 1.62
CA GLN A 103 4.03 1.16 1.42
C GLN A 103 4.06 0.35 2.72
N GLN A 104 3.25 -0.71 2.74
CA GLN A 104 3.25 -1.67 3.83
C GLN A 104 3.44 -3.07 3.27
N GLN A 105 4.42 -3.79 3.80
CA GLN A 105 4.65 -5.19 3.46
C GLN A 105 4.22 -6.08 4.63
N LEU A 106 3.44 -7.11 4.33
CA LEU A 106 3.01 -8.11 5.30
C LEU A 106 3.87 -9.35 5.16
N TYR A 107 4.16 -9.98 6.30
CA TYR A 107 4.93 -11.22 6.35
C TYR A 107 4.23 -12.21 7.26
N LYS A 108 4.20 -13.47 6.83
CA LYS A 108 3.83 -14.60 7.68
C LYS A 108 5.06 -15.45 7.92
N CYS A 109 5.35 -15.70 9.19
CA CYS A 109 6.38 -16.60 9.64
C CYS A 109 5.74 -17.82 10.28
N GLU A 110 6.10 -19.01 9.82
CA GLU A 110 5.60 -20.29 10.33
C GLU A 110 6.79 -21.23 10.50
N GLN A 111 6.94 -21.83 11.68
CA GLN A 111 8.09 -22.71 11.99
C GLN A 111 9.45 -22.07 11.66
N ARG A 112 9.60 -20.77 11.98
CA ARG A 112 10.79 -19.94 11.69
C ARG A 112 11.09 -19.70 10.20
N GLN A 113 10.19 -20.07 9.30
CA GLN A 113 10.26 -19.74 7.88
C GLN A 113 9.32 -18.57 7.58
N CYS A 114 9.88 -17.46 7.11
CA CYS A 114 9.13 -16.25 6.81
C CYS A 114 8.90 -16.11 5.30
N ARG A 115 7.71 -15.64 4.92
CA ARG A 115 7.35 -15.29 3.54
C ARG A 115 6.58 -13.98 3.51
N MET A 116 6.78 -13.20 2.44
CA MET A 116 5.96 -12.02 2.17
C MET A 116 4.56 -12.48 1.75
N MET A 117 3.54 -11.84 2.31
CA MET A 117 2.14 -12.00 1.91
C MET A 117 1.87 -10.87 0.91
N ASN A 118 1.63 -11.22 -0.35
CA ASN A 118 1.34 -10.30 -1.44
C ASN A 118 -0.15 -9.95 -1.52
#